data_AF-A0A6N8IS83-F1
#
_entry.id   AF-A0A6N8IS83-F1
#
_cell.length_a   1.000
_cell.length_b   1.000
_cell.length_c   1.000
_cell.angle_alpha   90.00
_cell.angle_beta   90.00
_cell.angle_gamma   90.00
#
_symmetry.space_group_name_H-M   'P 1'
#
loop_
_entity.id
_entity.type
_entity.pdbx_description
1 polymer ?
#
loop_
_entity_poly.entity_id
_entity_poly.type
_entity_poly.pdbx_seq_one_letter_code
_entity_poly.pdbx_strand_id
1 'polypeptide(L)'
;MTELLKFYSLLHISAGQAGSGNLVSATDAARVKVYVDCALSLDASLRAAGARLTLLTNNRKAVKDIVGNDELIVEEINFGLAVPSGIAFFSAHYKIDVFRHFSGRANEYSILLDLDMVLLNPVVAEFSELVRRGVPAYYDITSQILPAYGSARVGASMRLIDSECFENRWAGGEFIAGSSDFYSSLVAHVDYLWPKYLRHHKELFHNGDEMIVSVALERMRRRGWYISDAGTLGMVARYWSGLISHPQPAFNIVASASILHLPQEKMLLARCNRDFERTRFLRTYAKWRVYRRLRSAVATCVKAIKRSA
;
A
#
# COMPACT_ATOMS: atom_id res chain seq x y z
N MET A 1 22.18 -7.30 -8.02
CA MET A 1 21.18 -7.55 -6.96
C MET A 1 19.81 -6.99 -7.32
N THR A 2 19.69 -5.75 -7.80
CA THR A 2 18.42 -5.16 -8.26
C THR A 2 17.74 -5.92 -9.39
N GLU A 3 18.47 -6.68 -10.21
CA GLU A 3 17.88 -7.45 -11.31
C GLU A 3 16.92 -8.57 -10.87
N LEU A 4 17.09 -9.09 -9.64
CA LEU A 4 16.22 -10.12 -9.04
C LEU A 4 14.92 -9.55 -8.48
N LEU A 5 14.87 -8.25 -8.19
CA LEU A 5 13.70 -7.60 -7.57
C LEU A 5 12.82 -7.01 -8.67
N LYS A 6 11.56 -7.43 -8.73
CA LYS A 6 10.57 -6.84 -9.63
C LYS A 6 9.57 -6.02 -8.82
N PHE A 7 9.63 -4.70 -8.98
CA PHE A 7 8.73 -3.78 -8.29
C PHE A 7 7.49 -3.51 -9.12
N TYR A 8 6.34 -3.63 -8.47
CA TYR A 8 5.04 -3.43 -9.04
C TYR A 8 4.23 -2.46 -8.20
N SER A 9 3.33 -1.72 -8.85
CA SER A 9 2.25 -1.00 -8.20
C SER A 9 0.95 -1.22 -8.95
N LEU A 10 -0.18 -0.98 -8.28
CA LEU A 10 -1.51 -1.12 -8.85
C LEU A 10 -2.17 0.24 -9.05
N LEU A 11 -2.73 0.46 -10.25
CA LEU A 11 -3.72 1.50 -10.52
C LEU A 11 -4.97 0.89 -11.17
N HIS A 12 -5.98 0.61 -10.36
CA HIS A 12 -7.30 0.22 -10.85
C HIS A 12 -8.18 1.45 -11.09
N ILE A 13 -8.57 1.68 -12.34
CA ILE A 13 -9.40 2.80 -12.78
C ILE A 13 -10.86 2.33 -12.87
N SER A 14 -11.69 2.76 -11.91
CA SER A 14 -13.14 2.55 -11.94
C SER A 14 -13.86 3.90 -12.02
N ALA A 15 -14.71 4.08 -13.03
CA ALA A 15 -15.56 5.24 -13.14
C ALA A 15 -16.62 5.25 -12.02
N GLY A 16 -16.93 6.43 -11.47
CA GLY A 16 -18.10 6.62 -10.60
C GLY A 16 -18.05 6.01 -9.20
N GLN A 17 -16.94 5.37 -8.79
CA GLN A 17 -16.73 4.94 -7.41
C GLN A 17 -16.12 6.07 -6.58
N ALA A 18 -16.54 6.20 -5.33
CA ALA A 18 -16.00 7.20 -4.41
C ALA A 18 -14.48 7.05 -4.30
N GLY A 19 -13.72 8.10 -4.64
CA GLY A 19 -12.27 8.08 -4.53
C GLY A 19 -11.80 7.90 -3.08
N SER A 20 -10.56 7.45 -2.89
CA SER A 20 -9.87 7.52 -1.59
C SER A 20 -10.01 8.91 -0.97
N GLY A 21 -10.26 9.02 0.34
CA GLY A 21 -10.65 10.26 1.03
C GLY A 21 -9.73 11.48 0.92
N ASN A 22 -8.60 11.39 0.22
CA ASN A 22 -7.64 12.49 0.01
C ASN A 22 -7.86 13.31 -1.28
N LEU A 23 -8.82 12.95 -2.16
CA LEU A 23 -9.05 13.60 -3.47
C LEU A 23 -10.52 13.98 -3.73
N VAL A 24 -11.25 14.40 -2.69
CA VAL A 24 -12.73 14.57 -2.68
C VAL A 24 -13.30 15.56 -3.72
N SER A 25 -12.47 16.40 -4.36
CA SER A 25 -12.94 17.47 -5.28
C SER A 25 -12.40 17.38 -6.72
N ALA A 26 -11.80 16.26 -7.12
CA ALA A 26 -11.19 16.11 -8.44
C ALA A 26 -12.04 15.22 -9.36
N THR A 27 -12.12 15.56 -10.65
CA THR A 27 -12.71 14.70 -11.68
C THR A 27 -11.98 13.36 -11.74
N ASP A 28 -12.64 12.31 -12.26
CA ASP A 28 -12.05 10.98 -12.37
C ASP A 28 -10.70 11.02 -13.11
N ALA A 29 -10.63 11.78 -14.22
CA ALA A 29 -9.40 11.99 -14.98
C ALA A 29 -8.29 12.68 -14.14
N ALA A 30 -8.64 13.72 -13.38
CA ALA A 30 -7.66 14.40 -12.51
C ALA A 30 -7.16 13.49 -11.38
N ARG A 31 -8.02 12.62 -10.82
CA ARG A 31 -7.62 11.63 -9.82
C ARG A 31 -6.67 10.60 -10.42
N VAL A 32 -6.99 10.05 -11.59
CA VAL A 32 -6.11 9.13 -12.33
C VAL A 32 -4.75 9.79 -12.57
N LYS A 33 -4.74 11.05 -13.03
CA LYS A 33 -3.49 11.80 -13.23
C LYS A 33 -2.64 11.88 -11.97
N VAL A 34 -3.22 12.20 -10.81
CA VAL A 34 -2.46 12.26 -9.55
C VAL A 34 -1.80 10.92 -9.23
N TYR A 35 -2.52 9.82 -9.40
CA TYR A 35 -1.96 8.49 -9.14
C TYR A 35 -0.88 8.09 -10.13
N VAL A 36 -1.06 8.44 -11.40
CA VAL A 36 -0.06 8.24 -12.44
C VAL A 36 1.20 9.06 -12.17
N ASP A 37 1.04 10.33 -11.76
CA ASP A 37 2.17 11.18 -11.35
C ASP A 37 2.88 10.61 -10.11
N CYS A 38 2.15 10.00 -9.17
CA CYS A 38 2.75 9.29 -8.03
C CYS A 38 3.56 8.06 -8.50
N ALA A 39 3.05 7.30 -9.47
CA ALA A 39 3.76 6.17 -10.07
C ALA A 39 5.08 6.62 -10.73
N LEU A 40 5.07 7.74 -11.44
CA LEU A 40 6.28 8.34 -12.03
C LEU A 40 7.31 8.74 -10.98
N SER A 41 6.87 9.28 -9.83
CA SER A 41 7.76 9.64 -8.73
C SER A 41 8.36 8.42 -8.04
N LEU A 42 7.55 7.37 -7.83
CA LEU A 42 8.03 6.10 -7.30
C LEU A 42 9.04 5.46 -8.27
N ASP A 43 8.74 5.37 -9.57
CA ASP A 43 9.67 4.88 -10.60
C ASP A 43 10.95 5.71 -10.65
N ALA A 44 10.87 7.05 -10.56
CA ALA A 44 12.06 7.90 -10.53
C ALA A 44 12.96 7.59 -9.32
N SER A 45 12.37 7.36 -8.14
CA SER A 45 13.14 6.97 -6.95
C SER A 45 13.76 5.57 -7.06
N LEU A 46 13.07 4.64 -7.72
CA LEU A 46 13.59 3.29 -8.01
C LEU A 46 14.72 3.33 -9.06
N ARG A 47 14.57 4.15 -10.11
CA ARG A 47 15.58 4.35 -11.17
C ARG A 47 16.88 4.91 -10.62
N ALA A 48 16.79 5.83 -9.66
CA ALA A 48 17.97 6.35 -8.96
C ALA A 48 18.76 5.25 -8.22
N ALA A 49 18.14 4.11 -7.92
CA ALA A 49 18.77 2.93 -7.34
C ALA A 49 19.00 1.78 -8.35
N GLY A 50 18.82 2.03 -9.65
CA GLY A 50 19.02 1.01 -10.69
C GLY A 50 17.89 -0.03 -10.78
N ALA A 51 16.68 0.31 -10.35
CA ALA A 51 15.46 -0.50 -10.48
C ALA A 51 14.39 0.23 -11.30
N ARG A 52 13.32 -0.48 -11.70
CA ARG A 52 12.18 0.07 -12.42
C ARG A 52 10.87 -0.35 -11.77
N LEU A 53 9.86 0.50 -11.90
CA LEU A 53 8.48 0.17 -11.53
C LEU A 53 7.72 -0.36 -12.75
N THR A 54 6.96 -1.44 -12.55
CA THR A 54 5.90 -1.84 -13.47
C THR A 54 4.54 -1.47 -12.88
N LEU A 55 3.80 -0.59 -13.55
CA LEU A 55 2.46 -0.21 -13.15
C LEU A 55 1.44 -1.17 -13.76
N LEU A 56 0.78 -1.95 -12.90
CA LEU A 56 -0.33 -2.82 -13.26
C LEU A 56 -1.62 -2.00 -13.30
N THR A 57 -2.41 -2.16 -14.36
CA THR A 57 -3.67 -1.41 -14.52
C THR A 57 -4.70 -2.19 -15.33
N ASN A 58 -5.98 -1.79 -15.23
CA ASN A 58 -7.07 -2.29 -16.05
C ASN A 58 -7.29 -1.43 -17.31
N ASN A 59 -6.54 -0.34 -17.48
CA ASN A 59 -6.68 0.56 -18.62
C ASN A 59 -5.34 1.22 -18.96
N ARG A 60 -4.51 0.49 -19.72
CA ARG A 60 -3.20 0.94 -20.19
C ARG A 60 -3.31 2.21 -21.01
N LYS A 61 -4.35 2.33 -21.85
CA LYS A 61 -4.55 3.50 -22.69
C LYS A 61 -4.67 4.78 -21.86
N ALA A 62 -5.54 4.79 -20.84
CA ALA A 62 -5.74 5.96 -19.98
C ALA A 62 -4.45 6.38 -19.26
N VAL A 63 -3.61 5.41 -18.86
CA VAL A 63 -2.30 5.71 -18.25
C VAL A 63 -1.33 6.28 -19.28
N LYS A 64 -1.23 5.67 -20.46
CA LYS A 64 -0.30 6.09 -21.53
C LYS A 64 -0.66 7.44 -22.13
N ASP A 65 -1.94 7.78 -22.20
CA ASP A 65 -2.40 9.12 -22.60
C ASP A 65 -1.90 10.22 -21.62
N ILE A 66 -1.53 9.87 -20.38
CA ILE A 66 -1.03 10.81 -19.36
C ILE A 66 0.50 10.86 -19.33
N VAL A 67 1.19 9.72 -19.33
CA VAL A 67 2.67 9.66 -19.18
C VAL A 67 3.44 9.69 -20.50
N GLY A 68 2.76 9.52 -21.63
CA GLY A 68 3.41 9.29 -22.91
C GLY A 68 3.97 7.87 -23.04
N ASN A 69 4.59 7.58 -24.17
CA ASN A 69 5.25 6.30 -24.38
C ASN A 69 6.60 6.27 -23.65
N ASP A 70 6.98 5.08 -23.17
CA ASP A 70 8.29 4.77 -22.56
C ASP A 70 8.69 5.38 -21.20
N GLU A 71 8.00 6.42 -20.70
CA GLU A 71 8.31 6.99 -19.36
C GLU A 71 8.09 6.00 -18.21
N LEU A 72 7.08 5.12 -18.34
CA LEU A 72 6.69 4.15 -17.33
C LEU A 72 6.38 2.79 -17.98
N ILE A 73 6.83 1.71 -17.37
CA ILE A 73 6.44 0.35 -17.79
C ILE A 73 5.01 0.14 -17.31
N VAL A 74 4.10 -0.13 -18.24
CA VAL A 74 2.67 -0.30 -17.95
C VAL A 74 2.20 -1.65 -18.47
N GLU A 75 1.73 -2.48 -17.56
CA GLU A 75 1.19 -3.81 -17.86
C GLU A 75 -0.33 -3.78 -17.60
N GLU A 76 -1.10 -4.14 -18.63
CA GLU A 76 -2.54 -4.32 -18.46
C GLU A 76 -2.80 -5.74 -18.01
N ILE A 77 -3.56 -5.92 -16.94
CA ILE A 77 -3.96 -7.23 -16.43
C ILE A 77 -5.48 -7.32 -16.32
N ASN A 78 -6.01 -8.54 -16.33
CA ASN A 78 -7.43 -8.76 -16.12
C ASN A 78 -7.79 -8.67 -14.64
N PHE A 79 -8.88 -7.98 -14.32
CA PHE A 79 -9.41 -7.86 -12.97
C PHE A 79 -10.75 -8.57 -12.90
N GLY A 80 -10.78 -9.73 -12.25
CA GLY A 80 -11.92 -10.63 -12.19
C GLY A 80 -12.57 -10.73 -10.81
N LEU A 81 -11.99 -10.12 -9.78
CA LEU A 81 -12.54 -10.20 -8.43
C LEU A 81 -13.92 -9.53 -8.36
N ALA A 82 -14.93 -10.29 -7.93
CA ALA A 82 -16.28 -9.78 -7.72
C ALA A 82 -16.36 -8.93 -6.44
N VAL A 83 -16.02 -7.65 -6.54
CA VAL A 83 -16.07 -6.68 -5.44
C VAL A 83 -17.44 -5.99 -5.39
N PRO A 84 -18.16 -6.01 -4.24
CA PRO A 84 -19.43 -5.30 -4.12
C PRO A 84 -19.29 -3.80 -4.39
N SER A 85 -20.20 -3.26 -5.21
CA SER A 85 -20.25 -1.82 -5.47
C SER A 85 -20.48 -1.03 -4.18
N GLY A 86 -19.80 0.12 -4.04
CA GLY A 86 -19.92 1.00 -2.88
C GLY A 86 -19.22 0.51 -1.61
N ILE A 87 -18.53 -0.64 -1.63
CA ILE A 87 -17.66 -1.03 -0.52
C ILE A 87 -16.54 -0.02 -0.35
N ALA A 88 -16.17 0.29 0.90
CA ALA A 88 -15.03 1.14 1.17
C ALA A 88 -13.75 0.50 0.58
N PHE A 89 -12.78 1.33 0.17
CA PHE A 89 -11.54 0.85 -0.44
C PHE A 89 -11.75 -0.08 -1.65
N PHE A 90 -12.80 0.15 -2.45
CA PHE A 90 -13.15 -0.65 -3.63
C PHE A 90 -11.93 -1.04 -4.48
N SER A 91 -11.13 -0.05 -4.93
CA SER A 91 -9.96 -0.31 -5.77
C SER A 91 -8.85 -1.13 -5.09
N ALA A 92 -8.77 -1.13 -3.75
CA ALA A 92 -7.71 -1.84 -3.03
C ALA A 92 -7.91 -3.36 -3.06
N HIS A 93 -9.16 -3.84 -3.14
CA HIS A 93 -9.49 -5.26 -3.28
C HIS A 93 -8.84 -5.90 -4.52
N TYR A 94 -8.65 -5.13 -5.59
CA TYR A 94 -8.02 -5.61 -6.81
C TYR A 94 -6.52 -5.92 -6.67
N LYS A 95 -5.90 -5.66 -5.52
CA LYS A 95 -4.60 -6.24 -5.17
C LYS A 95 -4.65 -7.77 -5.14
N ILE A 96 -5.81 -8.36 -4.87
CA ILE A 96 -6.00 -9.82 -4.92
C ILE A 96 -5.83 -10.35 -6.36
N ASP A 97 -6.32 -9.63 -7.37
CA ASP A 97 -6.07 -9.98 -8.78
C ASP A 97 -4.60 -9.81 -9.16
N VAL A 98 -3.91 -8.83 -8.55
CA VAL A 98 -2.45 -8.71 -8.67
C VAL A 98 -1.73 -9.92 -8.05
N PHE A 99 -2.20 -10.44 -6.91
CA PHE A 99 -1.64 -11.67 -6.34
C PHE A 99 -1.87 -12.87 -7.26
N ARG A 100 -3.04 -12.97 -7.89
CA ARG A 100 -3.31 -13.99 -8.92
C ARG A 100 -2.34 -13.85 -10.09
N HIS A 101 -2.12 -12.63 -10.57
CA HIS A 101 -1.12 -12.35 -11.61
C HIS A 101 0.27 -12.84 -11.22
N PHE A 102 0.75 -12.51 -10.02
CA PHE A 102 2.07 -12.95 -9.54
C PHE A 102 2.17 -14.46 -9.33
N SER A 103 1.09 -15.13 -8.94
CA SER A 103 1.08 -16.59 -8.85
C SER A 103 1.41 -17.27 -10.18
N GLY A 104 1.12 -16.63 -11.32
CA GLY A 104 1.46 -17.12 -12.65
C GLY A 104 2.89 -16.81 -13.13
N ARG A 105 3.68 -16.02 -12.38
CA ARG A 105 5.02 -15.56 -12.79
C ARG A 105 6.11 -16.47 -12.21
N ALA A 106 6.28 -17.63 -12.82
CA ALA A 106 7.29 -18.60 -12.39
C ALA A 106 8.70 -17.98 -12.35
N ASN A 107 9.49 -18.35 -11.32
CA ASN A 107 10.86 -17.87 -11.09
C ASN A 107 11.01 -16.36 -10.86
N GLU A 108 9.92 -15.65 -10.55
CA GLU A 108 9.95 -14.23 -10.20
C GLU A 108 9.73 -14.02 -8.70
N TYR A 109 10.47 -13.07 -8.12
CA TYR A 109 10.19 -12.52 -6.80
C TYR A 109 9.58 -11.12 -6.97
N SER A 110 8.26 -11.04 -6.83
CA SER A 110 7.48 -9.83 -7.08
C SER A 110 7.31 -9.04 -5.77
N ILE A 111 7.39 -7.72 -5.85
CA ILE A 111 7.20 -6.77 -4.74
C ILE A 111 6.06 -5.82 -5.12
N LEU A 112 4.94 -5.89 -4.41
CA LEU A 112 3.85 -4.94 -4.57
C LEU A 112 4.04 -3.75 -3.63
N LEU A 113 3.99 -2.54 -4.19
CA LEU A 113 4.07 -1.27 -3.50
C LEU A 113 2.81 -0.44 -3.73
N ASP A 114 2.36 0.30 -2.72
CA ASP A 114 1.41 1.38 -2.92
C ASP A 114 2.03 2.56 -3.69
N LEU A 115 1.19 3.31 -4.40
CA LEU A 115 1.64 4.42 -5.25
C LEU A 115 2.14 5.63 -4.46
N ASP A 116 1.77 5.76 -3.20
CA ASP A 116 2.20 6.84 -2.30
C ASP A 116 3.43 6.46 -1.48
N MET A 117 4.32 5.69 -2.09
CA MET A 117 5.63 5.33 -1.54
C MET A 117 6.77 6.02 -2.30
N VAL A 118 7.96 6.05 -1.68
CA VAL A 118 9.19 6.55 -2.29
C VAL A 118 10.38 5.75 -1.77
N LEU A 119 11.29 5.33 -2.66
CA LEU A 119 12.55 4.73 -2.25
C LEU A 119 13.51 5.84 -1.82
N LEU A 120 13.79 5.92 -0.52
CA LEU A 120 14.69 6.93 0.06
C LEU A 120 16.12 6.45 0.19
N ASN A 121 16.32 5.19 0.52
CA ASN A 121 17.63 4.60 0.76
C ASN A 121 17.74 3.29 -0.03
N PRO A 122 18.96 2.79 -0.29
CA PRO A 122 19.15 1.49 -0.93
C PRO A 122 18.39 0.38 -0.21
N VAL A 123 18.01 -0.66 -0.95
CA VAL A 123 17.40 -1.86 -0.38
C VAL A 123 18.35 -2.46 0.67
N VAL A 124 17.84 -2.69 1.88
CA VAL A 124 18.62 -3.28 2.98
C VAL A 124 19.14 -4.67 2.60
N ALA A 125 20.34 -5.00 3.06
CA ALA A 125 21.03 -6.25 2.70
C ALA A 125 20.26 -7.49 3.20
N GLU A 126 19.65 -7.38 4.38
CA GLU A 126 18.83 -8.40 5.02
C GLU A 126 17.63 -8.77 4.15
N PHE A 127 16.96 -7.78 3.55
CA PHE A 127 15.85 -8.04 2.63
C PHE A 127 16.34 -8.73 1.34
N SER A 128 17.52 -8.35 0.86
CA SER A 128 18.13 -9.01 -0.31
C SER A 128 18.48 -10.48 -0.04
N GLU A 129 18.87 -10.83 1.18
CA GLU A 129 19.06 -12.22 1.61
C GLU A 129 17.74 -13.00 1.65
N LEU A 130 16.66 -12.40 2.16
CA LEU A 130 15.34 -13.04 2.15
C LEU A 130 14.88 -13.35 0.72
N VAL A 131 15.06 -12.41 -0.20
CA VAL A 131 14.75 -12.60 -1.62
C VAL A 131 15.54 -13.78 -2.19
N ARG A 132 16.85 -13.85 -1.95
CA ARG A 132 17.71 -14.96 -2.43
C ARG A 132 17.26 -16.31 -1.90
N ARG A 133 16.68 -16.33 -0.69
CA ARG A 133 16.15 -17.55 -0.05
C ARG A 133 14.68 -17.82 -0.38
N GLY A 134 14.03 -16.97 -1.17
CA GLY A 134 12.60 -17.07 -1.49
C GLY A 134 11.68 -16.86 -0.28
N VAL A 135 12.14 -16.20 0.77
CA VAL A 135 11.34 -15.94 1.98
C VAL A 135 10.43 -14.75 1.73
N PRO A 136 9.09 -14.91 1.80
CA PRO A 136 8.16 -13.82 1.58
C PRO A 136 8.21 -12.81 2.73
N ALA A 137 7.75 -11.60 2.46
CA ALA A 137 7.67 -10.52 3.44
C ALA A 137 6.41 -9.67 3.24
N TYR A 138 5.88 -9.13 4.33
CA TYR A 138 4.83 -8.11 4.32
C TYR A 138 5.20 -7.00 5.31
N TYR A 139 4.53 -5.86 5.26
CA TYR A 139 4.71 -4.84 6.28
C TYR A 139 3.66 -4.98 7.39
N ASP A 140 4.12 -5.29 8.61
CA ASP A 140 3.24 -5.40 9.77
C ASP A 140 2.96 -4.02 10.37
N ILE A 141 1.68 -3.63 10.40
CA ILE A 141 1.22 -2.35 10.98
C ILE A 141 0.36 -2.55 12.22
N THR A 142 0.45 -3.71 12.88
CA THR A 142 -0.31 -4.05 14.08
C THR A 142 -0.17 -2.97 15.17
N SER A 143 1.04 -2.45 15.36
CA SER A 143 1.34 -1.39 16.33
C SER A 143 0.65 -0.04 16.01
N GLN A 144 0.14 0.15 14.80
CA GLN A 144 -0.63 1.33 14.40
C GLN A 144 -2.14 1.06 14.46
N ILE A 145 -2.56 -0.16 14.16
CA ILE A 145 -3.98 -0.55 14.09
C ILE A 145 -4.57 -0.82 15.46
N LEU A 146 -3.88 -1.58 16.32
CA LEU A 146 -4.44 -1.95 17.62
C LEU A 146 -4.67 -0.73 18.54
N PRO A 147 -3.76 0.26 18.63
CA PRO A 147 -4.05 1.47 19.42
C PRO A 147 -5.20 2.31 18.85
N ALA A 148 -5.36 2.33 17.52
CA ALA A 148 -6.37 3.15 16.86
C ALA A 148 -7.79 2.55 16.95
N TYR A 149 -7.92 1.22 16.93
CA TYR A 149 -9.22 0.54 16.80
C TYR A 149 -9.55 -0.42 17.95
N GLY A 150 -8.57 -0.79 18.77
CA GLY A 150 -8.71 -1.71 19.90
C GLY A 150 -8.60 -3.18 19.50
N SER A 151 -7.77 -3.95 20.21
CA SER A 151 -7.49 -5.36 19.89
C SER A 151 -8.74 -6.26 19.91
N ALA A 152 -9.69 -6.02 20.82
CA ALA A 152 -10.91 -6.81 20.91
C ALA A 152 -11.76 -6.67 19.64
N ARG A 153 -11.91 -5.44 19.12
CA ARG A 153 -12.70 -5.14 17.92
C ARG A 153 -12.05 -5.71 16.67
N VAL A 154 -10.73 -5.55 16.55
CA VAL A 154 -9.95 -6.10 15.44
C VAL A 154 -10.08 -7.62 15.41
N GLY A 155 -9.78 -8.28 16.53
CA GLY A 155 -9.85 -9.74 16.62
C GLY A 155 -11.26 -10.30 16.42
N ALA A 156 -12.29 -9.63 16.94
CA ALA A 156 -13.68 -10.03 16.69
C ALA A 156 -14.03 -10.02 15.20
N SER A 157 -13.62 -8.98 14.46
CA SER A 157 -13.87 -8.90 13.02
C SER A 157 -13.10 -9.96 12.24
N MET A 158 -11.83 -10.21 12.59
CA MET A 158 -11.04 -11.26 11.93
C MET A 158 -11.64 -12.65 12.17
N ARG A 159 -12.18 -12.91 13.36
CA ARG A 159 -12.87 -14.17 13.69
C ARG A 159 -14.21 -14.39 12.99
N LEU A 160 -14.86 -13.33 12.51
CA LEU A 160 -16.02 -13.47 11.62
C LEU A 160 -15.63 -14.09 10.27
N ILE A 161 -14.38 -13.88 9.82
CA ILE A 161 -13.86 -14.41 8.56
C ILE A 161 -13.25 -15.80 8.77
N ASP A 162 -12.41 -15.97 9.80
CA ASP A 162 -11.86 -17.27 10.20
C ASP A 162 -11.89 -17.41 11.74
N SER A 163 -12.74 -18.29 12.26
CA SER A 163 -12.92 -18.50 13.71
C SER A 163 -11.65 -18.92 14.43
N GLU A 164 -10.69 -19.50 13.71
CA GLU A 164 -9.38 -19.90 14.24
C GLU A 164 -8.39 -18.72 14.32
N CYS A 165 -8.77 -17.50 13.92
CA CYS A 165 -7.87 -16.33 13.92
C CYS A 165 -7.71 -15.72 15.33
N PHE A 166 -6.46 -15.62 15.80
CA PHE A 166 -6.12 -15.17 17.15
C PHE A 166 -4.90 -14.25 17.25
N GLU A 167 -4.06 -14.10 16.21
CA GLU A 167 -2.85 -13.27 16.31
C GLU A 167 -3.18 -11.77 16.37
N ASN A 168 -4.32 -11.36 15.81
CA ASN A 168 -4.72 -9.97 15.60
C ASN A 168 -3.65 -9.14 14.86
N ARG A 169 -2.75 -9.82 14.12
CA ARG A 169 -1.72 -9.17 13.32
C ARG A 169 -2.36 -8.55 12.09
N TRP A 170 -1.95 -7.33 11.78
CA TRP A 170 -2.48 -6.57 10.67
C TRP A 170 -1.41 -6.30 9.62
N ALA A 171 -1.61 -6.88 8.44
CA ALA A 171 -0.79 -6.61 7.28
C ALA A 171 -1.21 -5.29 6.63
N GLY A 172 -0.27 -4.35 6.54
CA GLY A 172 -0.45 -3.14 5.77
C GLY A 172 -0.48 -3.46 4.28
N GLY A 173 -1.45 -2.90 3.57
CA GLY A 173 -1.62 -3.14 2.14
C GLY A 173 -0.49 -2.55 1.29
N GLU A 174 0.37 -1.70 1.84
CA GLU A 174 1.38 -0.96 1.08
C GLU A 174 2.58 -1.79 0.64
N PHE A 175 2.84 -2.93 1.28
CA PHE A 175 4.01 -3.74 0.96
C PHE A 175 3.74 -5.22 1.20
N ILE A 176 3.87 -6.00 0.13
CA ILE A 176 3.89 -7.45 0.18
C ILE A 176 4.78 -7.97 -0.94
N ALA A 177 5.62 -8.95 -0.61
CA ALA A 177 6.63 -9.47 -1.51
C ALA A 177 6.79 -10.98 -1.35
N GLY A 178 7.05 -11.68 -2.45
CA GLY A 178 7.26 -13.12 -2.42
C GLY A 178 7.45 -13.74 -3.80
N SER A 179 7.64 -15.05 -3.81
CA SER A 179 7.66 -15.86 -5.03
C SER A 179 6.25 -16.16 -5.56
N SER A 180 6.18 -16.68 -6.78
CA SER A 180 4.93 -17.22 -7.35
C SER A 180 4.27 -18.27 -6.43
N ASP A 181 5.03 -19.15 -5.77
CA ASP A 181 4.49 -20.14 -4.81
C ASP A 181 3.81 -19.48 -3.60
N PHE A 182 4.43 -18.43 -3.05
CA PHE A 182 3.85 -17.65 -1.97
C PHE A 182 2.52 -17.02 -2.39
N TYR A 183 2.49 -16.35 -3.55
CA TYR A 183 1.27 -15.73 -4.04
C TYR A 183 0.19 -16.75 -4.41
N SER A 184 0.56 -17.91 -4.95
CA SER A 184 -0.37 -19.03 -5.20
C SER A 184 -1.03 -19.50 -3.90
N SER A 185 -0.23 -19.71 -2.85
CA SER A 185 -0.76 -20.09 -1.54
C SER A 185 -1.64 -18.98 -0.94
N LEU A 186 -1.22 -17.72 -1.04
CA LEU A 186 -1.98 -16.58 -0.53
C LEU A 186 -3.34 -16.46 -1.22
N VAL A 187 -3.37 -16.54 -2.55
CA VAL A 187 -4.60 -16.51 -3.35
C VAL A 187 -5.53 -17.65 -2.95
N ALA A 188 -5.04 -18.88 -2.84
CA ALA A 188 -5.86 -20.02 -2.42
C ALA A 188 -6.52 -19.80 -1.05
N HIS A 189 -5.79 -19.17 -0.12
CA HIS A 189 -6.34 -18.80 1.18
C HIS A 189 -7.35 -17.66 1.09
N VAL A 190 -7.08 -16.62 0.31
CA VAL A 190 -8.03 -15.53 0.07
C VAL A 190 -9.31 -16.05 -0.56
N ASP A 191 -9.23 -16.89 -1.59
CA ASP A 191 -10.38 -17.47 -2.29
C ASP A 191 -11.25 -18.31 -1.35
N TYR A 192 -10.63 -19.09 -0.47
CA TYR A 192 -11.32 -19.84 0.58
C TYR A 192 -12.07 -18.93 1.57
N LEU A 193 -11.50 -17.78 1.92
CA LEU A 193 -12.06 -16.83 2.89
C LEU A 193 -13.06 -15.84 2.26
N TRP A 194 -12.98 -15.62 0.95
CA TRP A 194 -13.74 -14.59 0.23
C TRP A 194 -15.26 -14.65 0.46
N PRO A 195 -15.94 -15.83 0.41
CA PRO A 195 -17.37 -15.90 0.68
C PRO A 195 -17.76 -15.45 2.10
N LYS A 196 -16.90 -15.72 3.09
CA LYS A 196 -17.14 -15.29 4.48
C LYS A 196 -16.88 -13.80 4.66
N TYR A 197 -15.83 -13.27 4.02
CA TYR A 197 -15.59 -11.83 3.96
C TYR A 197 -16.81 -11.10 3.37
N LEU A 198 -17.32 -11.53 2.21
CA LEU A 198 -18.49 -10.93 1.59
C LEU A 198 -19.75 -11.04 2.46
N ARG A 199 -19.93 -12.13 3.19
CA ARG A 199 -21.07 -12.29 4.12
C ARG A 199 -21.04 -11.25 5.24
N HIS A 200 -19.86 -10.97 5.78
CA HIS A 200 -19.70 -10.16 6.99
C HIS A 200 -19.19 -8.74 6.74
N HIS A 201 -18.87 -8.34 5.50
CA HIS A 201 -18.21 -7.05 5.20
C HIS A 201 -18.91 -5.79 5.74
N LYS A 202 -20.19 -5.84 6.13
CA LYS A 202 -20.87 -4.70 6.76
C LYS A 202 -20.64 -4.61 8.27
N GLU A 203 -20.22 -5.70 8.90
CA GLU A 203 -19.99 -5.85 10.35
C GLU A 203 -18.52 -5.67 10.72
N LEU A 204 -17.62 -5.80 9.74
CA LEU A 204 -16.18 -5.68 9.94
C LEU A 204 -15.80 -4.25 10.32
N PHE A 205 -14.79 -4.11 11.17
CA PHE A 205 -14.27 -2.77 11.50
C PHE A 205 -13.57 -2.09 10.31
N HIS A 206 -13.09 -2.88 9.34
CA HIS A 206 -12.38 -2.42 8.15
C HIS A 206 -12.78 -3.27 6.94
N ASN A 207 -13.08 -2.59 5.83
CA ASN A 207 -13.67 -3.18 4.62
C ASN A 207 -12.75 -3.07 3.40
N GLY A 208 -11.43 -3.01 3.60
CA GLY A 208 -10.43 -3.11 2.54
C GLY A 208 -9.80 -4.50 2.47
N ASP A 209 -8.97 -4.70 1.45
CA ASP A 209 -8.19 -5.93 1.21
C ASP A 209 -7.34 -6.34 2.41
N GLU A 210 -6.79 -5.38 3.15
CA GLU A 210 -5.96 -5.62 4.34
C GLU A 210 -6.62 -6.58 5.34
N MET A 211 -7.95 -6.54 5.48
CA MET A 211 -8.68 -7.41 6.39
C MET A 211 -8.55 -8.88 5.98
N ILE A 212 -8.94 -9.20 4.74
CA ILE A 212 -8.90 -10.59 4.26
C ILE A 212 -7.46 -11.08 4.05
N VAL A 213 -6.55 -10.21 3.64
CA VAL A 213 -5.13 -10.53 3.50
C VAL A 213 -4.50 -10.83 4.85
N SER A 214 -4.80 -10.06 5.90
CA SER A 214 -4.28 -10.33 7.25
C SER A 214 -4.71 -11.69 7.77
N VAL A 215 -6.00 -12.04 7.60
CA VAL A 215 -6.54 -13.35 7.98
C VAL A 215 -5.92 -14.48 7.15
N ALA A 216 -5.73 -14.28 5.85
CA ALA A 216 -5.10 -15.25 4.97
C ALA A 216 -3.63 -15.52 5.35
N LEU A 217 -2.86 -14.46 5.63
CA LEU A 217 -1.45 -14.57 6.04
C LEU A 217 -1.30 -15.28 7.40
N GLU A 218 -2.20 -15.02 8.36
CA GLU A 218 -2.23 -15.77 9.62
C GLU A 218 -2.50 -17.26 9.36
N ARG A 219 -3.50 -17.58 8.53
CA ARG A 219 -3.82 -18.97 8.18
C ARG A 219 -2.63 -19.68 7.51
N MET A 220 -1.85 -18.97 6.68
CA MET A 220 -0.60 -19.48 6.11
C MET A 220 0.44 -19.74 7.20
N ARG A 221 0.66 -18.82 8.13
CA ARG A 221 1.60 -19.01 9.26
C ARG A 221 1.24 -20.20 10.12
N ARG A 222 -0.06 -20.40 10.44
CA ARG A 222 -0.54 -21.60 11.14
C ARG A 222 -0.26 -22.91 10.38
N ARG A 223 -0.09 -22.84 9.06
CA ARG A 223 0.28 -23.97 8.18
C ARG A 223 1.79 -24.09 7.94
N GLY A 224 2.61 -23.36 8.71
CA GLY A 224 4.06 -23.49 8.70
C GLY A 224 4.78 -22.51 7.76
N TRP A 225 4.09 -21.57 7.12
CA TRP A 225 4.76 -20.52 6.35
C TRP A 225 5.53 -19.59 7.28
N TYR A 226 6.80 -19.37 6.96
CA TYR A 226 7.58 -18.28 7.52
C TYR A 226 7.46 -17.05 6.61
N ILE A 227 6.95 -15.94 7.15
CA ILE A 227 6.74 -14.68 6.44
C ILE A 227 7.36 -13.57 7.30
N SER A 228 8.33 -12.84 6.73
CA SER A 228 9.07 -11.81 7.46
C SER A 228 8.32 -10.48 7.52
N ASP A 229 8.59 -9.68 8.55
CA ASP A 229 8.11 -8.30 8.64
C ASP A 229 9.12 -7.32 8.04
N ALA A 230 8.78 -6.74 6.90
CA ALA A 230 9.57 -5.73 6.20
C ALA A 230 9.83 -4.47 7.04
N GLY A 231 8.99 -4.19 8.04
CA GLY A 231 9.17 -3.08 8.98
C GLY A 231 10.39 -3.28 9.87
N THR A 232 10.47 -4.43 10.54
CA THR A 232 11.62 -4.77 11.41
C THR A 232 12.96 -4.82 10.69
N LEU A 233 12.97 -5.10 9.38
CA LEU A 233 14.17 -5.10 8.55
C LEU A 233 14.64 -3.70 8.15
N GLY A 234 13.85 -2.65 8.42
CA GLY A 234 14.11 -1.31 7.88
C GLY A 234 13.84 -1.20 6.38
N MET A 235 13.13 -2.17 5.78
CA MET A 235 12.79 -2.12 4.36
C MET A 235 11.66 -1.13 4.10
N VAL A 236 10.63 -1.12 4.95
CA VAL A 236 9.47 -0.22 4.82
C VAL A 236 9.17 0.48 6.12
N ALA A 237 8.82 1.76 6.05
CA ALA A 237 8.21 2.47 7.15
C ALA A 237 7.09 3.40 6.68
N ARG A 238 6.09 3.64 7.52
CA ARG A 238 4.98 4.55 7.25
C ARG A 238 5.09 5.83 8.06
N TYR A 239 4.79 6.97 7.45
CA TYR A 239 4.72 8.26 8.14
C TYR A 239 3.48 9.07 7.76
N TRP A 240 2.72 9.48 8.77
CA TRP A 240 1.60 10.39 8.69
C TRP A 240 2.04 11.82 9.06
N SER A 241 1.77 12.78 8.18
CA SER A 241 2.03 14.20 8.47
C SER A 241 0.89 14.89 9.21
N GLY A 242 -0.32 14.34 9.14
CA GLY A 242 -1.52 14.84 9.79
C GLY A 242 -1.72 14.28 11.21
N LEU A 243 -2.93 14.49 11.73
CA LEU A 243 -3.36 13.93 13.01
C LEU A 243 -3.51 12.40 12.90
N ILE A 244 -3.05 11.70 13.93
CA ILE A 244 -3.10 10.24 14.04
C ILE A 244 -3.61 9.81 15.42
N SER A 245 -4.16 8.61 15.49
CA SER A 245 -4.68 7.97 16.71
C SER A 245 -3.74 6.90 17.29
N HIS A 246 -2.50 6.82 16.79
CA HIS A 246 -1.50 5.85 17.22
C HIS A 246 -0.15 6.53 17.45
N PRO A 247 0.75 5.93 18.26
CA PRO A 247 2.13 6.40 18.38
C PRO A 247 2.86 6.32 17.05
N GLN A 248 3.65 7.34 16.73
CA GLN A 248 4.49 7.37 15.53
C GLN A 248 5.90 7.84 15.90
N PRO A 249 6.97 7.17 15.41
CA PRO A 249 8.32 7.61 15.66
C PRO A 249 8.64 8.97 15.05
N ALA A 250 9.74 9.57 15.50
CA ALA A 250 10.27 10.79 14.88
C ALA A 250 10.62 10.54 13.41
N PHE A 251 10.43 11.56 12.57
CA PHE A 251 10.57 11.41 11.12
C PHE A 251 11.98 10.98 10.68
N ASN A 252 13.03 11.41 11.38
CA ASN A 252 14.41 11.01 11.07
C ASN A 252 14.63 9.50 11.26
N ILE A 253 13.95 8.87 12.23
CA ILE A 253 13.97 7.41 12.42
C ILE A 253 13.22 6.75 11.27
N VAL A 254 12.03 7.24 10.94
CA VAL A 254 11.23 6.66 9.85
C VAL A 254 11.91 6.81 8.48
N ALA A 255 12.62 7.92 8.25
CA ALA A 255 13.35 8.20 7.02
C ALA A 255 14.65 7.39 6.85
N SER A 256 15.05 6.57 7.84
CA SER A 256 16.17 5.64 7.69
C SER A 256 15.78 4.34 6.99
N ALA A 257 14.48 4.04 6.84
CA ALA A 257 14.02 2.88 6.09
C ALA A 257 14.29 3.01 4.58
N SER A 258 14.42 1.91 3.85
CA SER A 258 14.64 1.93 2.39
C SER A 258 13.48 2.62 1.67
N ILE A 259 12.25 2.15 1.90
CA ILE A 259 11.04 2.69 1.29
C ILE A 259 10.19 3.38 2.36
N LEU A 260 9.77 4.61 2.05
CA LEU A 260 8.88 5.39 2.90
C LEU A 260 7.49 5.44 2.28
N HIS A 261 6.48 4.99 3.02
CA HIS A 261 5.07 5.14 2.69
C HIS A 261 4.49 6.43 3.32
N LEU A 262 3.85 7.25 2.49
CA LEU A 262 3.29 8.55 2.86
C LEU A 262 1.79 8.65 2.51
N PRO A 263 0.89 8.01 3.30
CA PRO A 263 -0.53 7.83 2.95
C PRO A 263 -1.30 9.09 2.54
N GLN A 264 -0.90 10.24 3.11
CA GLN A 264 -1.57 11.54 2.95
C GLN A 264 -0.93 12.44 1.89
N GLU A 265 0.16 12.03 1.26
CA GLU A 265 1.06 12.93 0.52
C GLU A 265 1.07 12.72 -0.99
N LYS A 266 0.00 12.12 -1.52
CA LYS A 266 -0.21 11.92 -2.97
C LYS A 266 0.02 13.19 -3.78
N MET A 267 -0.45 14.34 -3.30
CA MET A 267 -0.25 15.63 -3.99
C MET A 267 1.19 16.12 -4.00
N LEU A 268 1.97 15.81 -2.96
CA LEU A 268 3.39 16.12 -2.93
C LEU A 268 4.15 15.16 -3.85
N LEU A 269 3.89 13.86 -3.72
CA LEU A 269 4.52 12.83 -4.52
C LEU A 269 4.27 13.05 -6.01
N ALA A 270 3.06 13.39 -6.43
CA ALA A 270 2.73 13.75 -7.80
C ALA A 270 3.57 14.93 -8.37
N ARG A 271 4.11 15.80 -7.51
CA ARG A 271 4.94 16.95 -7.90
C ARG A 271 6.44 16.65 -7.95
N CYS A 272 6.88 15.53 -7.39
CA CYS A 272 8.28 15.11 -7.36
C CYS A 272 8.68 14.26 -8.56
N ASN A 273 7.92 14.32 -9.66
CA ASN A 273 8.04 13.40 -10.78
C ASN A 273 9.36 13.51 -11.55
N ARG A 274 9.71 12.41 -12.24
CA ARG A 274 10.77 12.26 -13.25
C ARG A 274 12.22 12.33 -12.78
N ASP A 275 12.57 13.28 -11.92
CA ASP A 275 13.93 13.48 -11.40
C ASP A 275 13.97 13.40 -9.87
N PHE A 276 14.24 12.20 -9.36
CA PHE A 276 14.36 11.99 -7.93
C PHE A 276 15.77 12.33 -7.43
N GLU A 277 15.86 13.31 -6.52
CA GLU A 277 17.05 13.57 -5.72
C GLU A 277 16.65 13.58 -4.25
N ARG A 278 17.25 12.65 -3.48
CA ARG A 278 16.87 12.37 -2.10
C ARG A 278 16.91 13.61 -1.20
N THR A 279 17.96 14.41 -1.30
CA THR A 279 18.16 15.59 -0.44
C THR A 279 17.10 16.65 -0.71
N ARG A 280 16.83 16.94 -1.99
CA ARG A 280 15.78 17.85 -2.44
C ARG A 280 14.40 17.35 -2.02
N PHE A 281 14.14 16.06 -2.15
CA PHE A 281 12.90 15.45 -1.67
C PHE A 281 12.71 15.68 -0.18
N LEU A 282 13.70 15.32 0.65
CA LEU A 282 13.62 15.46 2.10
C LEU A 282 13.45 16.93 2.54
N ARG A 283 14.16 17.87 1.91
CA ARG A 283 13.98 19.32 2.16
C ARG A 283 12.56 19.78 1.81
N THR A 284 12.05 19.35 0.67
CA THR A 284 10.68 19.69 0.22
C THR A 284 9.65 19.10 1.18
N TYR A 285 9.83 17.85 1.59
CA TYR A 285 8.93 17.18 2.51
C TYR A 285 8.95 17.81 3.91
N ALA A 286 10.11 18.24 4.40
CA ALA A 286 10.22 18.96 5.67
C ALA A 286 9.36 20.25 5.66
N LYS A 287 9.46 21.06 4.60
CA LYS A 287 8.62 22.26 4.42
C LYS A 287 7.13 21.89 4.34
N TRP A 288 6.81 20.84 3.59
CA TRP A 288 5.44 20.35 3.43
C TRP A 288 4.80 19.92 4.75
N ARG A 289 5.54 19.20 5.60
CA ARG A 289 5.08 18.77 6.94
C ARG A 289 4.74 19.96 7.83
N VAL A 290 5.55 21.02 7.81
CA VAL A 290 5.26 22.25 8.56
C VAL A 290 3.96 22.87 8.06
N TYR A 291 3.80 23.03 6.74
CA TYR A 291 2.58 23.54 6.13
C TYR A 291 1.33 22.72 6.51
N ARG A 292 1.42 21.38 6.45
CA ARG A 292 0.32 20.46 6.81
C ARG A 292 -0.08 20.57 8.27
N ARG A 293 0.89 20.67 9.18
CA ARG A 293 0.64 20.85 10.62
C ARG A 293 -0.06 22.17 10.90
N LEU A 294 0.41 23.27 10.31
CA LEU A 294 -0.22 24.58 10.44
C LEU A 294 -1.66 24.57 9.91
N ARG A 295 -1.88 24.01 8.72
CA ARG A 295 -3.22 23.91 8.12
C ARG A 295 -4.17 23.07 8.99
N SER A 296 -3.68 21.97 9.57
CA SER A 296 -4.47 21.12 10.45
C SER A 296 -4.84 21.83 11.76
N ALA A 297 -3.89 22.56 12.36
CA ALA A 297 -4.15 23.36 13.56
C ALA A 297 -5.22 24.44 13.30
N VAL A 298 -5.10 25.18 12.20
CA VAL A 298 -6.10 26.19 11.80
C VAL A 298 -7.48 25.56 11.60
N ALA A 299 -7.56 24.41 10.91
CA ALA A 299 -8.83 23.72 10.70
C ALA A 299 -9.49 23.27 12.01
N THR A 300 -8.69 22.83 12.99
CA THR A 300 -9.18 22.49 14.33
C THR A 300 -9.72 23.72 15.06
N CYS A 301 -9.00 24.85 15.03
CA CYS A 301 -9.48 26.11 15.63
C CYS A 301 -10.79 26.58 15.00
N VAL A 302 -10.91 26.55 13.67
CA VAL A 302 -12.14 26.94 12.96
C VAL A 302 -13.31 26.03 13.34
N LYS A 303 -13.08 24.72 13.46
CA LYS A 303 -14.12 23.77 13.91
C LYS A 303 -14.53 24.02 15.36
N ALA A 304 -13.60 24.39 16.24
CA ALA A 304 -13.90 24.73 17.62
C ALA A 304 -14.78 25.99 17.70
N ILE A 305 -14.41 27.06 16.98
CA ILE A 305 -15.18 28.30 16.92
C ILE A 305 -16.61 28.04 16.41
N LYS A 306 -16.77 27.25 15.33
CA LYS A 306 -18.08 26.91 14.77
C LYS A 306 -18.95 26.02 15.66
N ARG A 307 -18.38 25.35 16.67
CA ARG A 307 -19.14 24.55 17.64
C ARG A 307 -19.54 25.35 18.88
N SER A 308 -18.90 26.48 19.10
CA SER A 308 -19.15 27.40 20.21
C SER A 308 -20.06 28.57 19.83
N ALA A 309 -20.49 28.65 18.57
CA ALA A 309 -21.44 29.61 18.02
C ALA A 309 -22.71 28.87 17.58
#